data_AF-A0A3D6A3E2-F1
#
_entry.id   AF-A0A3D6A3E2-F1
#
_cell.length_a   1.000
_cell.length_b   1.000
_cell.length_c   1.000
_cell.angle_alpha   90.00
_cell.angle_beta   90.00
_cell.angle_gamma   90.00
#
_symmetry.space_group_name_H-M   'P 1'
#
loop_
_entity.id
_entity.type
_entity.pdbx_description
1 polymer ?
#
loop_
_entity_poly.entity_id
_entity_poly.type
_entity_poly.pdbx_seq_one_letter_code
_entity_poly.pdbx_strand_id
1 'polypeptide(L)' 'MNDHSSSRRQFVKTSTVLTAGSLLTAPFISKAAPNDKVLKIGLVGIGGRGSGAAAQAMNADENVALTAIGDLFE' A
#
# COMPACT_ATOMS: atom_id res chain seq x y z
N MET A 1 -45.41 10.87 -9.97
CA MET A 1 -44.27 11.59 -9.37
C MET A 1 -43.03 10.77 -9.70
N ASN A 2 -42.16 11.30 -10.56
CA ASN A 2 -40.98 10.59 -11.07
C ASN A 2 -39.87 10.62 -10.02
N ASP A 3 -39.74 9.54 -9.24
CA ASP A 3 -38.62 9.36 -8.34
C ASP A 3 -37.36 9.04 -9.16
N HIS A 4 -36.61 10.10 -9.50
CA HIS A 4 -35.24 10.02 -9.99
C HIS A 4 -34.32 9.62 -8.84
N SER A 5 -34.58 8.46 -8.23
CA SER A 5 -33.69 7.90 -7.21
C SER A 5 -32.39 7.50 -7.91
N SER A 6 -31.30 8.20 -7.59
CA SER A 6 -29.96 7.87 -8.05
C SER A 6 -29.60 6.47 -7.54
N SER A 7 -29.96 5.45 -8.31
CA SER A 7 -29.72 4.05 -7.94
C SER A 7 -28.22 3.76 -7.96
N ARG A 8 -27.75 2.96 -6.99
CA ARG A 8 -26.36 2.43 -6.96
C ARG A 8 -25.92 1.89 -8.32
N ARG A 9 -26.84 1.28 -9.08
CA ARG A 9 -26.56 0.75 -10.43
C ARG A 9 -26.28 1.84 -11.46
N GLN A 10 -26.99 2.96 -11.40
CA GLN A 10 -26.72 4.13 -12.26
C GLN A 10 -25.37 4.75 -11.89
N PHE A 11 -25.11 4.94 -10.60
CA PHE A 11 -23.81 5.43 -10.12
C PHE A 11 -22.63 4.56 -10.59
N VAL A 12 -22.73 3.24 -10.46
CA VAL A 12 -21.69 2.31 -10.92
C VAL A 12 -21.50 2.39 -12.43
N LYS A 13 -22.58 2.41 -13.22
CA LYS A 13 -22.53 2.54 -14.69
C LYS A 13 -21.87 3.86 -15.14
N THR A 14 -22.27 4.97 -14.54
CA THR A 14 -21.68 6.29 -14.84
C THR A 14 -20.21 6.34 -14.45
N SER A 15 -19.87 5.79 -13.28
CA SER A 15 -18.48 5.77 -12.80
C SER A 15 -17.56 4.89 -13.66
N THR A 16 -18.07 3.75 -14.17
CA THR A 16 -17.30 2.87 -15.07
C THR A 16 -17.01 3.52 -16.42
N VAL A 17 -17.95 4.27 -16.99
CA VAL A 17 -17.74 4.98 -18.26
C VAL A 17 -16.69 6.10 -18.12
N LEU A 18 -16.73 6.85 -17.01
CA LEU A 18 -15.75 7.91 -16.74
C LEU A 18 -14.34 7.37 -16.51
N THR A 19 -14.21 6.25 -15.78
CA THR A 19 -12.90 5.63 -15.54
C THR A 19 -12.31 5.01 -16.81
N ALA A 20 -13.11 4.39 -17.67
CA ALA A 20 -12.63 3.84 -18.94
C ALA A 20 -12.03 4.91 -19.88
N GLY A 21 -12.60 6.12 -19.90
CA GLY A 21 -12.06 7.25 -20.68
C GLY A 21 -10.73 7.80 -20.15
N SER A 22 -10.48 7.68 -18.83
CA SER A 22 -9.24 8.15 -18.21
C SER A 22 -8.03 7.23 -18.44
N LEU A 23 -8.25 5.93 -18.69
CA LEU A 23 -7.15 5.01 -19.00
C LEU A 23 -6.50 5.26 -20.36
N LEU A 24 -7.27 5.76 -21.34
CA LEU A 24 -6.77 6.01 -22.70
C LEU A 24 -5.94 7.30 -22.82
N THR A 25 -5.95 8.15 -21.78
CA THR A 25 -5.33 9.48 -21.78
C THR A 25 -4.27 9.68 -20.69
N ALA A 26 -3.81 8.61 -20.04
CA ALA A 26 -2.76 8.70 -19.03
C ALA A 26 -1.36 8.47 -19.64
N PRO A 27 -0.59 9.52 -19.99
CA PRO A 27 0.79 9.35 -20.46
C PRO A 27 1.74 9.19 -19.27
N PHE A 28 1.49 8.26 -18.36
CA PHE A 28 2.37 8.09 -17.19
C PHE A 28 2.49 6.63 -16.78
N ILE A 29 3.01 5.80 -17.69
CA ILE A 29 3.85 4.69 -17.21
C ILE A 29 5.17 5.36 -16.80
N SER A 30 5.16 5.97 -15.62
CA SER A 30 6.37 6.37 -14.93
C SER A 30 7.24 5.13 -14.86
N LYS A 31 8.38 5.12 -15.56
CA LYS A 31 9.39 4.09 -15.31
C LYS A 31 9.77 4.23 -13.84
N ALA A 32 9.23 3.35 -13.00
CA ALA A 32 9.65 3.28 -11.61
C ALA A 32 11.16 3.07 -11.64
N ALA A 33 11.90 3.98 -11.00
CA ALA A 33 13.33 3.81 -10.85
C ALA A 33 13.58 2.45 -10.17
N PRO A 34 14.65 1.73 -10.54
CA PRO A 34 15.05 0.54 -9.81
C PRO A 34 15.12 0.89 -8.31
N ASN A 35 14.39 0.16 -7.49
CA ASN A 35 14.23 0.38 -6.06
C ASN A 35 15.36 -0.33 -5.27
N ASP A 36 16.60 -0.08 -5.66
CA ASP A 36 17.83 -0.66 -5.09
C ASP A 36 18.22 -0.06 -3.72
N LYS A 37 17.39 0.83 -3.17
CA LYS A 37 17.63 1.46 -1.87
C LYS A 37 17.20 0.55 -0.74
N VAL A 38 18.10 0.34 0.21
CA VAL A 38 17.80 -0.38 1.44
C VAL A 38 16.76 0.36 2.27
N LEU A 39 15.64 -0.31 2.55
CA LEU A 39 14.61 0.08 3.50
C LEU A 39 15.09 -0.16 4.92
N LYS A 40 15.42 0.92 5.62
CA LYS A 40 15.83 0.88 7.02
C LYS A 40 14.60 0.86 7.92
N ILE A 41 14.48 -0.15 8.77
CA ILE A 41 13.38 -0.27 9.72
C ILE A 41 13.90 -0.27 11.15
N GLY A 42 13.07 0.19 12.08
CA GLY A 42 13.31 0.10 13.52
C GLY A 42 12.26 -0.76 14.20
N LEU A 43 12.66 -1.57 15.17
CA LEU A 43 11.78 -2.40 15.99
C LEU A 43 11.60 -1.79 17.37
N VAL A 44 10.35 -1.66 17.82
CA VAL A 44 10.01 -1.27 19.20
C VAL A 44 9.22 -2.39 19.85
N GLY A 45 9.73 -2.92 20.96
CA GLY A 45 9.23 -4.09 21.70
C GLY A 45 9.72 -5.41 21.10
N ILE A 46 10.59 -6.13 21.82
CA ILE A 46 11.20 -7.39 21.34
C ILE A 46 10.41 -8.65 21.73
N GLY A 47 9.19 -8.49 22.22
CA GLY A 47 8.30 -9.60 22.56
C GLY A 47 7.91 -10.49 21.36
N GLY A 48 7.12 -11.54 21.61
CA GLY A 48 6.79 -12.55 20.60
C GLY A 48 6.15 -12.01 19.31
N ARG A 49 5.39 -10.92 19.39
CA ARG A 49 4.84 -10.25 18.20
C ARG A 49 5.88 -9.40 17.48
N GLY A 50 6.74 -8.69 18.22
CA GLY A 50 7.76 -7.81 17.64
C GLY A 50 8.82 -8.60 16.87
N SER A 51 9.30 -9.70 17.45
CA SER A 51 10.20 -10.63 16.75
C SER A 51 9.55 -11.25 15.51
N GLY A 52 8.25 -11.61 15.58
CA GLY A 52 7.49 -12.08 14.42
C GLY A 52 7.37 -11.03 13.32
N ALA A 53 7.05 -9.79 13.68
CA ALA A 53 6.95 -8.68 12.74
C ALA A 53 8.30 -8.36 12.08
N ALA A 54 9.39 -8.38 12.85
CA ALA A 54 10.74 -8.21 12.30
C ALA A 54 11.09 -9.32 11.31
N ALA A 55 10.77 -10.58 11.64
CA ALA A 55 10.99 -11.71 10.73
C ALA A 55 10.16 -11.57 9.45
N GLN A 56 8.89 -11.15 9.55
CA GLN A 56 8.05 -10.91 8.37
C GLN A 56 8.60 -9.78 7.50
N ALA A 57 9.09 -8.69 8.11
CA ALA A 57 9.67 -7.57 7.38
C ALA A 57 10.97 -7.95 6.68
N MET A 58 11.85 -8.73 7.31
CA MET A 58 13.08 -9.23 6.69
C MET A 58 12.82 -10.24 5.56
N ASN A 59 11.73 -11.01 5.62
CA ASN A 59 11.38 -11.97 4.58
C ASN A 59 10.59 -11.36 3.41
N ALA A 60 10.10 -10.13 3.55
CA ALA A 60 9.27 -9.49 2.53
C ALA A 60 10.09 -9.00 1.32
N ASP A 61 11.34 -8.58 1.53
CA ASP A 61 12.23 -8.05 0.50
C ASP A 61 13.69 -8.18 0.96
N GLU A 62 14.61 -8.45 0.04
CA GLU A 62 16.06 -8.58 0.30
C GLU A 62 16.72 -7.23 0.65
N ASN A 63 16.11 -6.11 0.24
CA ASN A 63 16.59 -4.76 0.47
C ASN A 63 16.05 -4.16 1.78
N VAL A 64 15.85 -4.96 2.83
CA VAL A 64 15.40 -4.47 4.14
C VAL A 64 16.51 -4.66 5.17
N ALA A 65 16.72 -3.64 6.01
CA ALA A 65 17.70 -3.69 7.10
C ALA A 65 17.09 -3.19 8.42
N LEU A 66 17.13 -4.04 9.45
CA LEU A 66 16.81 -3.64 10.81
C LEU A 66 17.95 -2.79 11.39
N THR A 67 17.70 -1.51 11.58
CA THR A 67 18.71 -0.49 11.94
C THR A 67 18.63 -0.06 13.40
N ALA A 68 17.47 -0.19 14.04
CA ALA A 68 17.28 0.20 15.43
C ALA A 68 16.38 -0.80 16.16
N ILE A 69 16.65 -1.02 17.43
CA ILE A 69 15.84 -1.85 18.33
C ILE A 69 15.70 -1.09 19.65
N GLY A 70 14.49 -1.05 20.21
CA GLY A 70 14.24 -0.59 21.57
C GLY A 70 13.16 -1.42 22.24
N ASP A 71 13.22 -1.61 23.55
CA ASP A 71 12.14 -2.17 24.35
C ASP A 71 11.85 -1.25 25.54
N LEU A 72 10.59 -1.17 25.94
CA LEU A 72 10.12 -0.37 27.07
C LEU A 72 10.25 -1.14 28.39
N PHE A 73 10.24 -2.47 28.31
CA PHE A 73 10.31 -3.36 29.46
C PHE A 73 11.68 -4.04 29.46
N GLU A 74 12.37 -3.97 30.59
CA GLU A 74 13.36 -4.99 30.93
C GLU A 74 12.64 -6.24 31.43
#